data_AF-A0A7K2IUS3-F1
#
_entry.id   AF-A0A7K2IUS3-F1
#
_cell.length_a   1.000
_cell.length_b   1.000
_cell.length_c   1.000
_cell.angle_alpha   90.00
_cell.angle_beta   90.00
_cell.angle_gamma   90.00
#
_symmetry.space_group_name_H-M   'P 1'
#
loop_
_entity.id
_entity.type
_entity.pdbx_description
1 polymer ?
#
loop_
_entity_poly.entity_id
_entity_poly.type
_entity_poly.pdbx_seq_one_letter_code
_entity_poly.pdbx_strand_id
1 'polypeptide(L)'
;MEADLARYYRLELADLWRGRLSLRRLAVLIRHLPADSAVAVALGGEGWTLSHYLMADMVHATTGQPHPADPRVRRAEEEKRTRLAEAVRRAELRRAELAD
;
A
#
# COMPACT_ATOMS: atom_id res chain seq x y z
N MET A 1 4.88 15.41 -4.30
CA MET A 1 5.89 15.67 -3.26
C MET A 1 5.77 17.06 -2.65
N GLU A 2 5.92 18.15 -3.42
CA GLU A 2 5.80 19.52 -2.87
C GLU A 2 4.47 19.76 -2.14
N ALA A 3 3.36 19.32 -2.74
CA ALA A 3 2.04 19.39 -2.11
C ALA A 3 1.96 18.65 -0.76
N ASP A 4 2.63 17.49 -0.62
CA ASP A 4 2.63 16.74 0.64
C ASP A 4 3.49 17.45 1.71
N LEU A 5 4.62 18.05 1.33
CA LEU A 5 5.45 18.84 2.24
C LEU A 5 4.69 20.07 2.76
N ALA A 6 3.95 20.74 1.88
CA ALA A 6 3.10 21.87 2.23
C ALA A 6 1.91 21.45 3.12
N ARG A 7 1.30 20.28 2.85
CA ARG A 7 0.16 19.75 3.62
C ARG A 7 0.55 19.33 5.04
N TYR A 8 1.57 18.47 5.17
CA TYR A 8 1.88 17.82 6.44
C TYR A 8 2.89 18.58 7.30
N TYR A 9 3.83 19.30 6.68
CA TYR A 9 4.90 19.97 7.41
C TYR A 9 4.86 21.49 7.28
N ARG A 10 3.95 22.05 6.47
CA ARG A 10 3.86 23.49 6.19
C ARG A 10 5.17 24.06 5.64
N LEU A 11 5.87 23.27 4.83
CA LEU A 11 7.14 23.63 4.20
C LEU A 11 6.98 23.76 2.69
N GLU A 12 7.67 24.74 2.12
CA GLU A 12 7.83 24.86 0.67
C GLU A 12 9.12 24.16 0.23
N LEU A 13 9.09 23.49 -0.92
CA LEU A 13 10.31 22.88 -1.47
C LEU A 13 11.36 23.95 -1.83
N ALA A 14 10.90 25.15 -2.17
CA ALA A 14 11.74 26.32 -2.44
C ALA A 14 12.65 26.72 -1.25
N ASP A 15 12.29 26.33 -0.01
CA ASP A 15 13.12 26.61 1.17
C ASP A 15 14.47 25.91 1.13
N LEU A 16 14.63 24.87 0.30
CA LEU A 16 15.91 24.23 0.03
C LEU A 16 16.88 25.20 -0.64
N TRP A 17 16.41 25.91 -1.67
CA TRP A 17 17.21 26.88 -2.42
C TRP A 17 17.44 28.18 -1.65
N ARG A 18 16.52 28.53 -0.75
CA ARG A 18 16.64 29.69 0.15
C ARG A 18 17.54 29.41 1.37
N GLY A 19 18.08 28.20 1.50
CA GLY A 19 18.96 27.81 2.61
C GLY A 19 18.26 27.59 3.96
N ARG A 20 16.92 27.58 4.00
CA ARG A 20 16.11 27.37 5.22
C ARG A 20 15.81 25.90 5.49
N LEU A 21 15.93 25.05 4.46
CA LEU A 21 15.75 23.61 4.53
C LEU A 21 17.04 22.92 4.10
N SER A 22 17.55 21.99 4.91
CA SER A 22 18.73 21.18 4.52
C SER A 22 18.30 19.90 3.81
N LEU A 23 19.14 19.39 2.90
CA LEU A 23 18.93 18.10 2.24
C LEU A 23 18.75 16.96 3.25
N ARG A 24 19.53 16.97 4.34
CA ARG A 24 19.41 15.99 5.42
C ARG A 24 18.02 16.02 6.05
N ARG A 25 17.50 17.22 6.35
CA ARG A 25 16.14 17.36 6.92
C ARG A 25 15.08 16.94 5.92
N LEU A 26 15.21 17.31 4.64
CA LEU A 26 14.30 16.89 3.59
C LEU A 26 14.23 15.36 3.48
N ALA A 27 15.37 14.67 3.50
CA ALA A 27 15.42 13.21 3.44
C ALA A 27 14.70 12.54 4.62
N VAL A 28 14.85 13.09 5.83
CA VAL A 28 14.13 12.59 7.02
C VAL A 28 12.63 12.81 6.88
N LEU A 29 12.20 14.00 6.43
CA LEU A 29 10.77 14.27 6.21
C LEU A 29 10.19 13.32 5.19
N ILE A 30 10.89 13.11 4.06
CA ILE A 30 10.48 12.18 3.00
C ILE A 30 10.31 10.75 3.54
N ARG A 31 11.27 10.28 4.33
CA ARG A 31 11.24 8.93 4.92
C ARG A 31 10.08 8.72 5.90
N HIS A 32 9.62 9.77 6.55
CA HIS A 32 8.57 9.72 7.56
C HIS A 32 7.26 10.37 7.09
N LEU A 33 7.01 10.42 5.77
CA LEU A 33 5.70 10.85 5.29
C LEU A 33 4.59 9.93 5.81
N PRO A 34 3.41 10.47 6.13
CA PRO A 34 2.23 9.68 6.44
C PRO A 34 1.84 8.74 5.29
N ALA A 35 1.23 7.61 5.66
CA ALA A 35 0.81 6.57 4.71
C ALA A 35 -0.25 7.05 3.71
N ASP A 36 -1.07 8.05 4.08
CA ASP A 36 -2.09 8.68 3.24
C ASP A 36 -1.55 9.83 2.37
N SER A 37 -0.24 10.07 2.37
CA SER A 37 0.38 11.04 1.47
C SER A 37 0.32 10.58 0.01
N ALA A 38 0.19 11.55 -0.90
CA ALA A 38 0.12 11.23 -2.32
C ALA A 38 1.40 10.56 -2.82
N VAL A 39 2.56 10.98 -2.30
CA VAL A 39 3.84 10.32 -2.57
C VAL A 39 3.86 8.87 -2.09
N ALA A 40 3.40 8.57 -0.86
CA ALA A 40 3.39 7.19 -0.36
C ALA A 40 2.47 6.30 -1.20
N VAL A 41 1.29 6.79 -1.58
CA VAL A 41 0.36 6.07 -2.44
C VAL A 41 0.94 5.84 -3.84
N ALA A 42 1.57 6.86 -4.43
CA ALA A 42 2.19 6.74 -5.76
C ALA A 42 3.34 5.73 -5.80
N LEU A 43 4.03 5.52 -4.67
CA LEU A 43 5.09 4.51 -4.52
C LEU A 43 4.56 3.10 -4.23
N GLY A 44 3.25 2.88 -4.29
CA GLY A 44 2.63 1.58 -4.04
C GLY A 44 2.19 1.35 -2.59
N GLY A 45 2.22 2.39 -1.75
CA GLY A 45 1.61 2.36 -0.43
C GLY A 45 0.08 2.25 -0.53
N GLU A 46 -0.54 1.58 0.45
CA GLU A 46 -1.97 1.33 0.43
C GLU A 46 -2.82 2.59 0.66
N GLY A 47 -2.24 3.66 1.20
CA GLY A 47 -2.97 4.90 1.53
C GLY A 47 -3.81 4.83 2.79
N TRP A 48 -3.85 3.66 3.45
CA TRP A 48 -4.70 3.41 4.60
C TRP A 48 -3.99 3.76 5.90
N THR A 49 -4.59 4.66 6.67
CA THR A 49 -4.20 4.90 8.06
C THR A 49 -4.89 3.91 9.00
N LEU A 50 -4.46 3.87 10.26
CA LEU A 50 -5.11 3.06 11.31
C LEU A 50 -6.63 3.28 11.37
N SER A 51 -7.08 4.53 11.26
CA SER A 51 -8.51 4.85 11.29
C SER A 51 -9.27 4.19 10.13
N HIS A 52 -8.69 4.12 8.92
CA HIS A 52 -9.35 3.46 7.79
C HIS A 52 -9.54 1.97 8.05
N TYR A 53 -8.52 1.32 8.60
CA TYR A 53 -8.61 -0.08 9.00
C TYR A 53 -9.66 -0.31 10.08
N LEU A 54 -9.67 0.50 11.14
CA LEU A 54 -10.66 0.37 12.22
C LEU A 54 -12.09 0.58 11.70
N MET A 55 -12.29 1.52 10.77
CA MET A 55 -13.59 1.73 10.15
C MET A 55 -13.99 0.55 9.24
N ALA A 56 -13.06 -0.03 8.49
CA ALA A 56 -13.31 -1.23 7.70
C ALA A 56 -13.65 -2.44 8.59
N ASP A 57 -12.94 -2.61 9.71
CA ASP A 57 -13.21 -3.63 10.70
C ASP A 57 -14.59 -3.42 11.35
N MET A 58 -15.00 -2.17 11.59
CA MET A 58 -16.35 -1.83 12.08
C MET A 58 -17.44 -2.17 11.05
N VAL A 59 -17.23 -1.85 9.78
CA VAL A 59 -18.14 -2.23 8.68
C VAL A 59 -18.25 -3.75 8.60
N HIS A 60 -17.13 -4.47 8.72
CA HIS A 60 -17.13 -5.92 8.73
C HIS A 60 -17.90 -6.50 9.92
N ALA A 61 -17.67 -5.98 11.13
CA ALA A 61 -18.35 -6.42 12.33
C ALA A 61 -19.87 -6.17 12.28
N THR A 62 -20.31 -5.09 11.62
CA THR A 62 -21.73 -4.70 11.54
C THR A 62 -22.49 -5.37 10.39
N THR A 63 -21.85 -5.57 9.23
CA THR A 63 -22.50 -6.13 8.04
C THR A 63 -22.21 -7.62 7.83
N GLY A 64 -21.19 -8.16 8.52
CA GLY A 64 -20.65 -9.49 8.27
C GLY A 64 -19.83 -9.61 6.98
N GLN A 65 -19.80 -8.57 6.14
CA GLN A 65 -19.07 -8.55 4.87
C GLN A 65 -17.83 -7.66 4.99
N PRO A 66 -16.66 -8.09 4.50
CA PRO A 66 -15.47 -7.26 4.54
C PRO A 66 -15.65 -6.02 3.65
N HIS A 67 -15.02 -4.90 4.02
CA HIS A 67 -15.08 -3.68 3.22
C HIS A 67 -14.44 -3.93 1.83
N PRO A 68 -15.12 -3.60 0.71
CA PRO A 68 -14.62 -3.93 -0.64
C PRO A 68 -13.23 -3.37 -0.97
N ALA A 69 -12.87 -2.22 -0.39
CA ALA A 69 -11.57 -1.59 -0.61
C ALA A 69 -10.48 -2.01 0.38
N ASP A 70 -10.76 -2.92 1.33
CA ASP A 70 -9.77 -3.38 2.31
C ASP A 70 -8.56 -4.02 1.61
N PRO A 71 -7.35 -3.44 1.75
CA PRO A 71 -6.15 -3.99 1.14
C PRO A 71 -5.81 -5.41 1.62
N ARG A 72 -6.21 -5.80 2.83
CA ARG A 72 -5.96 -7.15 3.37
C ARG A 72 -6.73 -8.21 2.58
N VAL A 73 -7.97 -7.89 2.23
CA VAL A 73 -8.85 -8.77 1.46
C VAL A 73 -8.30 -8.94 0.04
N ARG A 74 -7.93 -7.84 -0.62
CA ARG A 74 -7.28 -7.89 -1.94
C ARG A 74 -6.02 -8.74 -1.93
N ARG A 75 -5.13 -8.54 -0.94
CA ARG A 75 -3.92 -9.37 -0.80
C ARG A 75 -4.24 -10.85 -0.62
N ALA A 76 -5.20 -11.19 0.24
CA ALA A 76 -5.62 -12.58 0.44
C ALA A 76 -6.20 -13.21 -0.84
N GLU A 77 -6.96 -12.46 -1.63
CA GLU A 77 -7.48 -12.91 -2.92
C GLU A 77 -6.36 -13.13 -3.96
N GLU A 78 -5.39 -12.21 -4.03
CA GLU A 78 -4.22 -12.33 -4.89
C GLU A 78 -3.39 -13.56 -4.54
N GLU A 79 -3.11 -13.78 -3.26
CA GLU A 79 -2.42 -14.99 -2.78
C GLU A 79 -3.18 -16.28 -3.11
N LYS A 80 -4.52 -16.27 -3.00
CA LYS A 80 -5.33 -17.43 -3.36
C LYS A 80 -5.24 -17.72 -4.86
N ARG A 81 -5.24 -16.68 -5.70
CA ARG A 81 -5.10 -16.80 -7.16
C ARG A 81 -3.73 -17.35 -7.54
N THR A 82 -2.65 -16.87 -6.92
CA THR A 82 -1.29 -17.38 -7.19
C THR A 82 -1.15 -18.84 -6.77
N ARG A 83 -1.60 -19.21 -5.58
CA ARG A 83 -1.60 -20.61 -5.10
C ARG A 83 -2.39 -21.54 -6.02
N LEU A 84 -3.54 -21.09 -6.52
CA LEU A 84 -4.35 -21.85 -7.47
C LEU A 84 -3.60 -22.08 -8.78
N ALA A 85 -2.98 -21.03 -9.34
CA ALA A 85 -2.20 -21.13 -10.57
C ALA A 85 -1.02 -22.11 -10.44
N GLU A 86 -0.33 -22.09 -9.29
CA GLU A 86 0.75 -23.04 -8.99
C GLU A 86 0.24 -24.49 -8.84
N ALA A 87 -0.93 -24.68 -8.21
CA ALA A 87 -1.53 -26.00 -8.06
C ALA A 87 -1.94 -26.59 -9.43
N VAL A 88 -2.51 -25.76 -10.30
CA VAL A 88 -2.85 -26.15 -11.68
C VAL A 88 -1.59 -26.55 -12.45
N ARG A 89 -0.55 -25.72 -12.42
CA ARG A 89 0.73 -26.04 -13.08
C ARG A 89 1.34 -27.36 -12.58
N ARG A 90 1.30 -27.60 -11.26
CA ARG A 90 1.77 -28.86 -10.67
C ARG A 90 0.91 -30.06 -11.08
N ALA A 91 -0.39 -29.87 -11.31
CA ALA A 91 -1.26 -30.93 -11.80
C ALA A 91 -0.98 -31.24 -13.28
N GLU A 92 -0.71 -30.23 -14.09
CA GLU A 92 -0.36 -30.38 -15.50
C GLU A 92 0.95 -31.15 -15.69
N LEU A 93 2.00 -30.79 -14.95
CA LEU A 93 3.27 -31.50 -14.98
C LEU A 93 3.11 -32.98 -14.60
N ARG A 94 2.38 -33.28 -13.52
CA ARG A 94 2.08 -34.66 -13.12
C ARG A 94 1.27 -35.43 -14.16
N ARG A 95 0.39 -34.77 -14.90
CA ARG A 95 -0.37 -35.41 -16.00
C ARG A 95 0.52 -35.74 -17.18
N ALA A 96 1.49 -34.88 -17.51
CA ALA A 96 2.46 -35.15 -18.57
C ALA A 96 3.37 -36.33 -18.21
N GLU A 97 3.86 -36.41 -16.96
CA GLU A 97 4.69 -37.53 -16.48
C GLU A 97 3.99 -38.90 -16.52
N LEU A 98 2.66 -38.94 -16.40
CA LEU A 98 1.88 -40.19 -16.44
C LEU A 98 1.49 -40.61 -17.87
N ALA A 99 1.72 -39.75 -18.87
CA ALA A 99 1.36 -40.00 -20.26
C ALA A 99 2.54 -40.53 -21.10
N ASP A 100 3.77 -40.49 -20.56
CA ASP A 100 4.99 -41.13 -21.06
C ASP A 100 5.17 -42.54 -20.44
#